data_AF-A0A183DLN1-F1
#
_entry.id   AF-A0A183DLN1-F1
#
_cell.length_a   1.000
_cell.length_b   1.000
_cell.length_c   1.000
_cell.angle_alpha   90.00
_cell.angle_beta   90.00
_cell.angle_gamma   90.00
#
_symmetry.space_group_name_H-M   'P 1'
#
loop_
_entity.id
_entity.type
_entity.pdbx_description
1 polymer ?
#
loop_
_entity_poly.entity_id
_entity_poly.type
_entity_poly.pdbx_seq_one_letter_code
_entity_poly.pdbx_strand_id
1 'polypeptide(L)'
;MIENCTKIFIVPNCSGFERDECGMWPEDTEPDAPFLIELGASDGGNYKTYMLQKVRDLLKEHRERWKGWIVEGSINGVEISTKKPTDRHPLRFFRVWVDIEAPPKEILARIIRER
;
A
#
# COMPACT_ATOMS: atom_id res chain seq x y z
N MET A 1 -14.29 13.09 11.23
CA MET A 1 -13.55 14.33 11.55
C MET A 1 -12.03 14.07 11.55
N ILE A 2 -11.34 14.24 10.42
CA ILE A 2 -9.85 14.13 10.34
C ILE A 2 -9.17 15.42 10.84
N GLU A 3 -9.93 16.33 11.44
CA GLU A 3 -9.46 17.65 11.89
C GLU A 3 -8.35 17.53 12.95
N ASN A 4 -8.24 16.38 13.63
CA ASN A 4 -7.28 16.14 14.71
C ASN A 4 -6.11 15.19 14.36
N CYS A 5 -5.98 14.71 13.11
CA CYS A 5 -4.82 13.89 12.72
C CYS A 5 -3.67 14.77 12.20
N THR A 6 -2.64 15.03 13.01
CA THR A 6 -1.53 15.91 12.63
C THR A 6 -0.45 15.24 11.78
N LYS A 7 -0.42 13.89 11.73
CA LYS A 7 0.48 13.08 10.89
C LYS A 7 -0.27 11.88 10.31
N ILE A 8 -0.35 11.78 8.98
CA ILE A 8 -0.94 10.61 8.28
C ILE A 8 0.10 9.48 8.12
N PHE A 9 1.35 9.83 7.89
CA PHE A 9 2.45 8.87 7.76
C PHE A 9 3.34 8.94 9.00
N ILE A 10 3.42 7.83 9.73
CA ILE A 10 4.26 7.70 10.93
C ILE A 10 5.14 6.48 10.70
N VAL A 11 6.45 6.66 10.73
CA VAL A 11 7.40 5.54 10.79
C VAL A 11 7.22 4.91 12.17
N PRO A 12 6.88 3.60 12.27
CA PRO A 12 6.74 2.96 13.57
C PRO A 12 8.07 3.01 14.33
N ASN A 13 8.07 3.55 15.55
CA ASN A 13 9.24 3.53 16.45
C ASN A 13 9.41 2.17 17.18
N CYS A 14 8.69 1.12 16.76
CA CYS A 14 8.78 -0.19 17.41
C CYS A 14 10.04 -0.95 16.95
N SER A 15 10.82 -1.43 17.91
CA SER A 15 11.89 -2.42 17.71
C SER A 15 11.30 -3.68 17.06
N GLY A 16 11.59 -3.88 15.77
CA GLY A 16 10.95 -4.88 14.91
C GLY A 16 10.51 -4.36 13.54
N PHE A 17 10.51 -3.04 13.34
CA PHE A 17 10.49 -2.41 12.00
C PHE A 17 11.88 -1.87 11.60
N GLU A 18 12.87 -1.93 12.50
CA GLU A 18 14.26 -2.00 12.08
C GLU A 18 14.37 -3.20 11.15
N ARG A 19 14.81 -2.97 9.90
CA ARG A 19 15.14 -4.05 8.95
C ARG A 19 15.79 -5.16 9.75
N ASP A 20 15.22 -6.37 9.75
CA ASP A 20 15.80 -7.51 10.46
C ASP A 20 17.30 -7.56 10.15
N GLU A 21 18.14 -7.09 11.08
CA GLU A 21 19.59 -7.34 11.10
C GLU A 21 19.85 -8.80 11.54
N CYS A 22 18.80 -9.58 11.80
CA CYS A 22 18.89 -11.02 11.99
C CYS A 22 19.04 -11.68 10.61
N GLY A 23 20.30 -11.78 10.17
CA GLY A 23 20.72 -12.32 8.88
C GLY A 23 20.42 -13.81 8.67
N MET A 24 19.15 -14.17 8.51
CA MET A 24 18.74 -15.42 7.87
C MET A 24 17.73 -15.13 6.75
N TRP A 25 18.16 -14.33 5.77
CA TRP A 25 17.63 -14.42 4.42
C TRP A 25 18.55 -15.37 3.65
N PRO A 26 18.03 -16.41 2.95
CA PRO A 26 18.87 -17.28 2.14
C PRO A 26 19.71 -16.43 1.19
N GLU A 27 20.98 -16.80 1.01
CA GLU A 27 22.02 -16.09 0.25
C GLU A 27 21.66 -15.85 -1.23
N ASP A 28 20.57 -16.48 -1.70
CA ASP A 28 19.96 -16.32 -3.03
C ASP A 28 18.79 -15.31 -3.10
N THR A 29 18.52 -14.57 -2.02
CA THR A 29 17.45 -13.57 -2.02
C THR A 29 18.00 -12.28 -2.61
N GLU A 30 17.72 -12.02 -3.89
CA GLU A 30 18.02 -10.74 -4.54
C GLU A 30 17.55 -9.56 -3.64
N PRO A 31 18.43 -8.68 -3.15
CA PRO A 31 18.04 -7.32 -2.83
C PRO A 31 17.85 -6.60 -4.18
N ASP A 32 16.99 -5.63 -4.38
CA ASP A 32 16.17 -4.78 -3.54
C ASP A 32 15.00 -4.39 -4.46
N ALA A 33 13.92 -3.82 -3.93
CA ALA A 33 12.82 -3.34 -4.76
C ALA A 33 13.34 -2.56 -6.01
N PRO A 34 12.82 -2.85 -7.23
CA PRO A 34 13.38 -2.32 -8.47
C PRO A 34 13.40 -0.79 -8.47
N PHE A 35 14.41 -0.20 -9.11
CA PHE A 35 14.46 1.24 -9.28
C PHE A 35 13.21 1.72 -10.02
N LEU A 36 12.75 2.94 -9.74
CA LEU A 36 11.56 3.50 -10.37
C LEU A 36 11.61 3.37 -11.91
N ILE A 37 12.78 3.56 -12.51
CA ILE A 37 12.97 3.48 -13.98
C ILE A 37 12.84 2.06 -14.53
N GLU A 38 13.05 1.04 -13.70
CA GLU A 38 12.97 -0.38 -14.06
C GLU A 38 11.52 -0.91 -14.00
N LEU A 39 10.63 -0.18 -13.32
CA LEU A 39 9.21 -0.55 -13.25
C LEU A 39 8.56 -0.54 -14.64
N GLY A 40 7.99 -1.68 -15.02
CA GLY A 40 7.31 -1.87 -16.31
C GLY A 40 8.24 -2.14 -17.50
N ALA A 41 9.56 -2.19 -17.29
CA ALA A 41 10.51 -2.51 -18.36
C ALA A 41 10.31 -3.94 -18.90
N SER A 42 9.94 -4.89 -18.02
CA SER A 42 9.63 -6.29 -18.39
C SER A 42 8.49 -6.42 -19.40
N ASP A 43 7.53 -5.49 -19.34
CA ASP A 43 6.31 -5.52 -20.14
C ASP A 43 6.43 -4.66 -21.41
N GLY A 44 7.67 -4.26 -21.77
CA GLY A 44 7.94 -3.35 -22.90
C GLY A 44 7.49 -1.92 -22.67
N GLY A 45 7.18 -1.55 -21.41
CA GLY A 45 6.73 -0.24 -21.01
C GLY A 45 7.81 0.57 -20.30
N ASN A 46 7.37 1.63 -19.63
CA ASN A 46 8.17 2.42 -18.70
C ASN A 46 7.41 2.62 -17.39
N TYR A 47 8.05 3.28 -16.42
CA TYR A 47 7.46 3.51 -15.11
C TYR A 47 6.11 4.24 -15.17
N LYS A 48 5.89 5.14 -16.15
CA LYS A 48 4.62 5.86 -16.29
C LYS A 48 3.51 4.92 -16.73
N THR A 49 3.76 4.08 -17.75
CA THR A 49 2.77 3.10 -18.22
C THR A 49 2.49 2.05 -17.15
N TYR A 50 3.51 1.65 -16.38
CA TYR A 50 3.36 0.77 -15.22
C TYR A 50 2.45 1.38 -14.15
N MET A 51 2.72 2.63 -13.74
CA MET A 51 1.89 3.33 -12.74
C MET A 51 0.44 3.49 -13.20
N LEU A 52 0.22 3.83 -14.48
CA LEU A 52 -1.12 3.88 -15.06
C LEU A 52 -1.81 2.51 -15.03
N GLN A 53 -1.07 1.43 -15.29
CA GLN A 53 -1.63 0.09 -15.19
C GLN A 53 -2.04 -0.24 -13.76
N LYS A 54 -1.21 0.07 -12.75
CA LYS A 54 -1.56 -0.12 -11.34
C LYS A 54 -2.80 0.66 -10.92
N VAL A 55 -2.98 1.90 -11.43
CA VAL A 55 -4.22 2.66 -11.21
C VAL A 55 -5.43 1.93 -11.80
N ARG A 56 -5.32 1.38 -13.02
CA ARG A 56 -6.41 0.61 -13.64
C ARG A 56 -6.73 -0.66 -12.85
N ASP A 57 -5.71 -1.36 -12.36
CA ASP A 57 -5.87 -2.57 -11.55
C ASP A 57 -6.63 -2.25 -10.25
N LEU A 58 -6.28 -1.17 -9.56
CA LEU A 58 -7.01 -0.71 -8.37
C LEU A 58 -8.48 -0.36 -8.66
N LEU A 59 -8.75 0.32 -9.79
CA LEU A 59 -10.12 0.63 -10.21
C LEU A 59 -10.92 -0.62 -10.56
N LYS A 60 -10.27 -1.64 -11.14
CA LYS A 60 -10.89 -2.94 -11.41
C LYS A 60 -11.22 -3.66 -10.11
N GLU A 61 -10.30 -3.73 -9.16
CA GLU A 61 -10.56 -4.34 -7.85
C GLU A 61 -11.73 -3.67 -7.11
N HIS A 62 -11.81 -2.34 -7.17
CA HIS A 62 -12.94 -1.59 -6.63
C HIS A 62 -14.27 -1.99 -7.30
N ARG A 63 -14.32 -2.09 -8.63
CA ARG A 63 -15.52 -2.54 -9.37
C ARG A 63 -15.95 -3.95 -9.01
N GLU A 64 -14.99 -4.81 -8.71
CA GLU A 64 -15.22 -6.18 -8.27
C GLU A 64 -15.58 -6.28 -6.78
N ARG A 65 -15.73 -5.14 -6.08
CA ARG A 65 -16.03 -5.04 -4.65
C ARG A 65 -15.00 -5.75 -3.78
N TRP A 66 -13.73 -5.70 -4.20
CA TRP A 66 -12.61 -6.22 -3.42
C TRP A 66 -12.75 -7.71 -3.07
N LYS A 67 -13.22 -8.51 -4.02
CA LYS A 67 -13.23 -9.98 -3.87
C LYS A 67 -11.85 -10.51 -3.50
N GLY A 68 -11.81 -11.48 -2.57
CA GLY A 68 -10.57 -12.08 -2.09
C GLY A 68 -9.84 -11.29 -1.00
N TRP A 69 -10.34 -10.11 -0.63
CA TRP A 69 -9.92 -9.41 0.58
C TRP A 69 -10.66 -9.97 1.80
N ILE A 70 -9.94 -10.12 2.92
CA ILE A 70 -10.44 -10.60 4.20
C ILE A 70 -10.50 -9.41 5.15
N VAL A 71 -11.68 -9.12 5.71
CA VAL A 71 -11.84 -8.09 6.74
C VAL A 71 -11.26 -8.62 8.05
N GLU A 72 -10.19 -7.99 8.55
CA GLU A 72 -9.54 -8.36 9.81
C GLU A 72 -10.29 -7.76 11.01
N GLY A 73 -10.92 -6.59 10.83
CA GLY A 73 -11.69 -5.93 11.88
C GLY A 73 -11.90 -4.45 11.62
N SER A 74 -12.44 -3.76 12.63
CA SER A 74 -12.64 -2.31 12.62
C SER A 74 -12.21 -1.70 13.95
N ILE A 75 -11.53 -0.55 13.89
CA ILE A 75 -11.06 0.20 15.06
C ILE A 75 -11.51 1.65 14.87
N ASN A 76 -12.34 2.17 15.78
CA ASN A 76 -12.83 3.56 15.74
C ASN A 76 -13.43 3.97 14.38
N GLY A 77 -14.20 3.08 13.75
CA GLY A 77 -14.81 3.32 12.44
C GLY A 77 -13.87 3.15 11.25
N VAL A 78 -12.63 2.71 11.48
CA VAL A 78 -11.65 2.37 10.44
C VAL A 78 -11.66 0.86 10.23
N GLU A 79 -12.14 0.40 9.08
CA GLU A 79 -12.08 -1.00 8.67
C GLU A 79 -10.70 -1.34 8.10
N ILE A 80 -10.15 -2.48 8.51
CA ILE A 80 -8.88 -3.01 8.01
C ILE A 80 -9.15 -4.35 7.33
N SER A 81 -8.59 -4.52 6.13
CA SER A 81 -8.67 -5.77 5.37
C SER A 81 -7.30 -6.18 4.84
N THR A 82 -7.06 -7.49 4.73
CA THR A 82 -5.84 -8.03 4.13
C THR A 82 -6.14 -8.89 2.90
N LYS A 83 -5.18 -8.97 1.99
CA LYS A 83 -5.18 -9.92 0.88
C LYS A 83 -3.81 -10.56 0.78
N LYS A 84 -3.77 -11.89 0.85
CA LYS A 84 -2.53 -12.63 0.61
C LYS A 84 -2.25 -12.62 -0.89
N PRO A 85 -1.07 -12.17 -1.34
CA PRO A 85 -0.72 -12.28 -2.74
C PRO A 85 -0.57 -13.74 -3.15
N THR A 86 -0.74 -14.00 -4.44
CA THR A 86 -0.44 -15.30 -5.05
C THR A 86 1.04 -15.44 -5.43
N ASP A 87 1.82 -14.38 -5.26
CA ASP A 87 3.27 -14.44 -5.40
C ASP A 87 3.88 -15.18 -4.19
N ARG A 88 5.16 -15.56 -4.31
CA ARG A 88 5.89 -16.26 -3.25
C ARG A 88 6.36 -15.32 -2.13
N HIS A 89 5.93 -14.05 -2.14
CA HIS A 89 6.43 -13.05 -1.22
C HIS A 89 5.63 -13.09 0.10
N PRO A 90 6.30 -12.97 1.27
CA PRO A 90 5.61 -13.04 2.56
C PRO A 90 4.73 -11.80 2.86
N LEU A 91 4.93 -10.69 2.14
CA LEU A 91 4.15 -9.48 2.37
C LEU A 91 2.69 -9.66 1.99
N ARG A 92 1.79 -9.10 2.80
CA ARG A 92 0.36 -9.05 2.50
C ARG A 92 0.01 -7.68 1.94
N PHE A 93 -1.02 -7.64 1.10
CA PHE A 93 -1.68 -6.38 0.79
C PHE A 93 -2.58 -5.98 1.95
N PHE A 94 -2.55 -4.71 2.31
CA PHE A 94 -3.41 -4.11 3.32
C PHE A 94 -4.30 -3.06 2.66
N ARG A 95 -5.55 -3.01 3.10
CA ARG A 95 -6.53 -2.01 2.72
C ARG A 95 -7.15 -1.45 3.98
N VAL A 96 -7.26 -0.13 4.03
CA VAL A 96 -7.88 0.60 5.12
C VAL A 96 -9.04 1.40 4.54
N TRP A 97 -10.21 1.33 5.18
CA TRP A 97 -11.40 2.04 4.77
C TRP A 97 -11.96 2.87 5.92
N VAL A 98 -12.32 4.11 5.64
CA VAL A 98 -12.92 5.03 6.62
C VAL A 98 -13.78 6.06 5.89
N ASP A 99 -14.92 6.40 6.49
CA ASP A 99 -15.80 7.46 5.98
C ASP A 99 -15.34 8.83 6.49
N ILE A 100 -15.26 9.79 5.56
CA ILE A 100 -14.69 11.10 5.81
C ILE A 100 -15.68 12.17 5.34
N GLU A 101 -16.07 13.04 6.27
CA GLU A 101 -16.92 14.20 6.01
C GLU A 101 -16.13 15.36 5.38
N ALA A 102 -15.55 15.14 4.20
CA ALA A 102 -14.83 16.17 3.45
C ALA A 102 -14.87 15.92 1.93
N PRO A 103 -14.77 16.96 1.09
CA PRO A 103 -14.67 16.79 -0.35
C PRO A 103 -13.42 15.99 -0.78
N PRO A 104 -13.52 15.10 -1.79
CA PRO A 104 -12.38 14.27 -2.22
C PRO A 104 -11.12 15.06 -2.60
N LYS A 105 -11.28 16.27 -3.16
CA LYS A 105 -10.15 17.13 -3.54
C LYS A 105 -9.35 17.61 -2.32
N GLU A 106 -10.02 17.91 -1.22
CA GLU A 106 -9.36 18.36 0.02
C GLU A 106 -8.60 17.21 0.67
N ILE A 107 -9.21 16.02 0.69
CA ILE A 107 -8.56 14.80 1.19
C ILE A 107 -7.29 14.51 0.38
N LEU A 108 -7.38 14.53 -0.95
CA LEU A 108 -6.23 14.29 -1.82
C LEU A 108 -5.13 15.35 -1.61
N ALA A 109 -5.51 16.63 -1.53
CA ALA A 109 -4.55 17.72 -1.31
C ALA A 109 -3.83 17.58 0.02
N ARG A 110 -4.53 17.16 1.08
CA ARG A 110 -3.94 16.88 2.39
C ARG A 110 -2.93 15.72 2.30
N ILE A 111 -3.32 14.59 1.72
CA ILE A 111 -2.44 13.41 1.60
C ILE A 111 -1.14 13.75 0.83
N ILE A 112 -1.24 14.50 -0.26
CA ILE A 112 -0.07 14.88 -1.07
C ILE A 112 0.89 15.80 -0.30
N ARG A 113 0.36 16.67 0.59
CA ARG A 113 1.15 17.64 1.36
C ARG A 113 1.77 17.08 2.62
N GLU A 114 1.39 15.87 3.03
CA GLU A 114 1.86 15.23 4.26
C GLU A 114 3.28 14.61 4.17
N ARG A 115 4.03 14.89 3.09
CA ARG A 115 5.38 14.33 2.90
C ARG A 115 6.42 14.93 3.85
#